data_AF-A0A832IWT7-F1
#
_entry.id   AF-A0A832IWT7-F1
#
_cell.length_a   1.000
_cell.length_b   1.000
_cell.length_c   1.000
_cell.angle_alpha   90.00
_cell.angle_beta   90.00
_cell.angle_gamma   90.00
#
_symmetry.space_group_name_H-M   'P 1'
#
loop_
_entity.id
_entity.type
_entity.pdbx_description
1 polymer ?
#
loop_
_entity_poly.entity_id
_entity_poly.type
_entity_poly.pdbx_seq_one_letter_code
_entity_poly.pdbx_strand_id
1 'polypeptide(L)'
;MYRFDHELTAKSVMKERLVWMLYIGIMFFLLYGVANYYAGLTGPHASLQFEWEKGIPFILEFIVPYMSSDIMFICAFLFPYTRLELRVLAARVLFILLVAVVLFTLFPYQFAYEKPDTEVFSFLFTILEADMPYNQAPSLHISFAIVLWYSMRKYLTVWWLKILVAIWIWLIVLSTLFVFQHHFLDLPTGAALGFFALYFINTKKDALLTRSFTTPRSLKMGLYYLVASGVFLILSVNVSHFSWLLFWLFLSLFSVSVIYAFGLNMLLAGKEAKATWWQWLLFAPYFIGNYLSWQYYKRKLPLMQALKDNVYIGRYPSTKEY
;
A
#
# COMPACT_ATOMS: atom_id res chain seq x y z
N MET A 1 18.37 -23.43 16.73
CA MET A 1 17.22 -23.34 15.81
C MET A 1 16.35 -22.20 16.32
N TYR A 2 16.25 -21.06 15.63
CA TYR A 2 15.35 -19.97 16.06
C TYR A 2 13.91 -20.49 16.00
N ARG A 3 13.25 -20.63 17.15
CA ARG A 3 11.83 -21.01 17.22
C ARG A 3 11.03 -19.86 16.61
N PHE A 4 10.41 -20.08 15.46
CA PHE A 4 9.52 -19.10 14.85
C PHE A 4 8.29 -18.94 15.74
N ASP A 5 8.26 -17.86 16.50
CA ASP A 5 7.05 -17.41 17.19
C ASP A 5 6.12 -16.82 16.12
N HIS A 6 4.87 -17.27 16.09
CA HIS A 6 3.85 -16.89 15.11
C HIS A 6 2.86 -15.85 15.67
N GLU A 7 2.95 -15.52 16.95
CA GLU A 7 2.06 -14.56 17.58
C GLU A 7 2.21 -13.15 16.98
N LEU A 8 1.14 -12.36 17.05
CA LEU A 8 1.15 -10.97 16.56
C LEU A 8 1.87 -10.02 17.52
N THR A 9 1.94 -10.40 18.79
CA THR A 9 2.70 -9.78 19.87
C THR A 9 4.20 -10.03 19.75
N ALA A 10 4.60 -11.05 18.98
CA ALA A 10 6.01 -11.36 18.75
C ALA A 10 6.75 -10.19 18.08
N LYS A 11 8.04 -10.10 18.39
CA LYS A 11 8.92 -9.08 17.80
C LYS A 11 8.98 -9.25 16.29
N SER A 12 8.74 -8.16 15.56
CA SER A 12 8.89 -8.16 14.10
C SER A 12 10.37 -8.28 13.73
N VAL A 13 10.70 -9.17 12.80
CA VAL A 13 12.07 -9.26 12.28
C VAL A 13 12.31 -8.23 11.17
N MET A 14 13.56 -7.83 10.94
CA MET A 14 13.91 -6.84 9.90
C MET A 14 13.36 -7.22 8.52
N LYS A 15 13.41 -8.51 8.18
CA LYS A 15 12.83 -9.04 6.94
C LYS A 15 11.33 -8.76 6.81
N GLU A 16 10.56 -8.87 7.88
CA GLU A 16 9.12 -8.58 7.85
C GLU A 16 8.87 -7.09 7.62
N ARG A 17 9.65 -6.22 8.29
CA ARG A 17 9.59 -4.76 8.13
C ARG A 17 9.85 -4.34 6.68
N LEU A 18 10.93 -4.84 6.10
CA LEU A 18 11.30 -4.56 4.71
C LEU A 18 10.26 -5.07 3.71
N VAL A 19 9.73 -6.28 3.90
CA VAL A 19 8.71 -6.82 2.99
C VAL A 19 7.41 -6.02 3.09
N TRP A 20 6.96 -5.63 4.30
CA TRP A 20 5.78 -4.77 4.46
C TRP A 20 5.98 -3.38 3.84
N MET A 21 7.15 -2.77 4.06
CA MET A 21 7.52 -1.48 3.46
C MET A 21 7.46 -1.55 1.93
N LEU A 22 8.11 -2.55 1.32
CA LEU A 22 8.09 -2.74 -0.13
C LEU A 22 6.69 -3.05 -0.66
N TYR A 23 5.94 -3.91 0.04
CA TYR A 23 4.59 -4.28 -0.35
C TYR A 23 3.66 -3.05 -0.38
N ILE A 24 3.66 -2.25 0.69
CA ILE A 24 2.82 -1.05 0.76
C ILE A 24 3.32 0.03 -0.21
N GLY A 25 4.63 0.20 -0.37
CA GLY A 25 5.21 1.15 -1.33
C GLY A 25 4.85 0.82 -2.79
N ILE A 26 5.00 -0.44 -3.22
CA ILE A 26 4.61 -0.86 -4.58
C ILE A 26 3.11 -0.68 -4.78
N MET A 27 2.29 -1.03 -3.79
CA MET A 27 0.85 -0.86 -3.84
C MET A 27 0.44 0.62 -3.93
N PHE A 28 1.16 1.51 -3.24
CA PHE A 28 1.02 2.95 -3.37
C PHE A 28 1.25 3.39 -4.82
N PHE A 29 2.45 3.14 -5.37
CA PHE A 29 2.77 3.57 -6.73
C PHE A 29 1.83 2.97 -7.77
N LEU A 30 1.37 1.74 -7.57
CA LEU A 30 0.45 1.09 -8.48
C LEU A 30 -0.95 1.73 -8.45
N LEU A 31 -1.56 1.89 -7.26
CA LEU A 31 -2.92 2.42 -7.16
C LEU A 31 -2.97 3.92 -7.41
N TYR A 32 -2.04 4.65 -6.80
CA TYR A 32 -1.90 6.08 -7.00
C TYR A 32 -1.54 6.41 -8.44
N GLY A 33 -0.58 5.69 -9.04
CA GLY A 33 -0.17 5.89 -10.43
C GLY A 33 -1.31 5.68 -11.41
N VAL A 34 -2.21 4.71 -11.16
CA VAL A 34 -3.42 4.52 -11.99
C VAL A 34 -4.39 5.69 -11.85
N ALA A 35 -4.66 6.13 -10.62
CA ALA A 35 -5.53 7.29 -10.39
C ALA A 35 -4.98 8.54 -11.06
N ASN A 36 -3.66 8.75 -10.95
CA ASN A 36 -2.98 9.89 -11.55
C ASN A 36 -3.04 9.81 -13.08
N TYR A 37 -2.72 8.65 -13.66
CA TYR A 37 -2.82 8.39 -15.11
C TYR A 37 -4.25 8.65 -15.63
N TYR A 38 -5.26 8.13 -14.94
CA TYR A 38 -6.66 8.36 -15.28
C TYR A 38 -7.05 9.85 -15.24
N ALA A 39 -6.63 10.59 -14.22
CA ALA A 39 -6.88 12.03 -14.13
C ALA A 39 -6.24 12.77 -15.31
N GLY A 40 -5.03 12.40 -15.71
CA GLY A 40 -4.36 12.96 -16.90
C GLY A 40 -5.10 12.71 -18.22
N LEU A 41 -5.78 11.57 -18.35
CA LEU A 41 -6.60 11.25 -19.53
C LEU A 41 -7.94 12.01 -19.57
N THR A 42 -8.45 12.43 -18.42
CA THR A 42 -9.78 13.03 -18.28
C THR A 42 -9.77 14.54 -18.08
N GLY A 43 -8.57 15.15 -18.00
CA GLY A 43 -8.42 16.59 -17.84
C GLY A 43 -8.88 17.41 -19.06
N PRO A 44 -8.99 18.74 -18.91
CA PRO A 44 -8.66 19.54 -17.72
C PRO A 44 -9.74 19.44 -16.63
N HIS A 45 -9.36 19.71 -15.38
CA HIS A 45 -10.24 19.62 -14.23
C HIS A 45 -10.40 20.94 -13.47
N ALA A 46 -11.36 21.00 -12.55
CA ALA A 46 -11.54 22.16 -11.68
C ALA A 46 -10.40 22.25 -10.64
N SER A 47 -10.16 23.46 -10.14
CA SER A 47 -9.26 23.70 -9.00
C SER A 47 -10.04 24.32 -7.85
N LEU A 48 -9.82 23.82 -6.63
CA LEU A 48 -10.46 24.34 -5.42
C LEU A 48 -9.43 25.11 -4.59
N GLN A 49 -9.36 26.42 -4.82
CA GLN A 49 -8.49 27.33 -4.07
C GLN A 49 -9.31 28.48 -3.47
N PHE A 50 -8.84 29.01 -2.35
CA PHE A 50 -9.34 30.26 -1.81
C PHE A 50 -8.55 31.46 -2.37
N GLU A 51 -9.22 32.60 -2.52
CA GLU A 51 -8.62 33.82 -3.07
C GLU A 51 -7.39 34.32 -2.29
N TRP A 52 -7.38 34.12 -0.96
CA TRP A 52 -6.26 34.54 -0.11
C TRP A 52 -5.00 33.69 -0.33
N GLU A 53 -5.11 32.49 -0.91
CA GLU A 53 -3.97 31.61 -1.18
C GLU A 53 -3.00 32.22 -2.20
N LYS A 54 -3.46 33.17 -3.03
CA LYS A 54 -2.62 33.94 -3.96
C LYS A 54 -1.50 34.72 -3.26
N GLY A 55 -1.63 34.97 -1.94
CA GLY A 55 -0.61 35.61 -1.13
C GLY A 55 0.46 34.65 -0.61
N ILE A 56 0.34 33.33 -0.82
CA ILE A 56 1.33 32.35 -0.38
C ILE A 56 2.55 32.42 -1.34
N PRO A 57 3.75 32.72 -0.84
CA PRO A 57 4.94 32.77 -1.69
C PRO A 57 5.40 31.37 -2.08
N PHE A 58 5.99 31.25 -3.27
CA PHE A 58 6.76 30.06 -3.63
C PHE A 58 8.13 30.09 -2.94
N ILE A 59 8.50 29.01 -2.23
CA ILE A 59 9.79 28.91 -1.53
C ILE A 59 10.47 27.60 -1.95
N LEU A 60 11.50 27.71 -2.80
CA LEU A 60 12.14 26.58 -3.45
C LEU A 60 12.80 25.60 -2.47
N GLU A 61 13.36 26.08 -1.34
CA GLU A 61 14.06 25.24 -0.36
C GLU A 61 13.13 24.22 0.31
N PHE A 62 11.82 24.48 0.33
CA PHE A 62 10.82 23.56 0.86
C PHE A 62 10.65 22.30 0.00
N ILE A 63 11.25 22.23 -1.19
CA ILE A 63 11.32 20.98 -1.96
C ILE A 63 12.05 19.88 -1.20
N VAL A 64 13.05 20.23 -0.38
CA VAL A 64 13.84 19.26 0.40
C VAL A 64 12.97 18.54 1.44
N PRO A 65 12.26 19.23 2.36
CA PRO A 65 11.33 18.55 3.24
C PRO A 65 10.22 17.85 2.46
N TYR A 66 9.68 18.44 1.39
CA TYR A 66 8.65 17.80 0.56
C TYR A 66 9.08 16.40 0.07
N MET A 67 10.21 16.32 -0.62
CA MET A 67 10.74 15.06 -1.18
C MET A 67 11.20 14.07 -0.11
N SER A 68 11.46 14.53 1.11
CA SER A 68 11.86 13.66 2.23
C SER A 68 10.71 12.82 2.81
N SER A 69 9.47 13.05 2.38
CA SER A 69 8.29 12.30 2.82
C SER A 69 8.43 10.78 2.60
N ASP A 70 9.02 10.37 1.48
CA ASP A 70 9.30 8.97 1.15
C ASP A 70 10.33 8.35 2.10
N ILE A 71 11.35 9.12 2.50
CA ILE A 71 12.34 8.69 3.49
C ILE A 71 11.65 8.50 4.85
N MET A 72 10.73 9.40 5.23
CA MET A 72 9.94 9.26 6.44
C MET A 72 9.05 8.00 6.40
N PHE A 73 8.47 7.69 5.25
CA PHE A 73 7.72 6.46 5.01
C PHE A 73 8.58 5.22 5.25
N ILE A 74 9.77 5.15 4.63
CA ILE A 74 10.73 4.06 4.81
C ILE A 74 11.06 3.89 6.30
N CYS A 75 11.49 4.98 6.94
CA CYS A 75 11.83 5.00 8.36
C CYS A 75 10.67 4.46 9.21
N ALA A 76 9.44 4.91 8.97
CA ALA A 76 8.26 4.53 9.75
C ALA A 76 7.99 3.02 9.78
N PHE A 77 8.29 2.28 8.70
CA PHE A 77 8.13 0.83 8.67
C PHE A 77 9.27 0.08 9.36
N LEU A 78 10.41 0.74 9.61
CA LEU A 78 11.55 0.15 10.31
C LEU A 78 11.43 0.21 11.84
N PHE A 79 10.58 1.07 12.39
CA PHE A 79 10.40 1.26 13.84
C PHE A 79 9.50 0.24 14.57
N PRO A 80 8.34 -0.21 14.03
CA PRO A 80 7.41 -1.09 14.72
C PRO A 80 8.08 -2.28 15.40
N TYR A 81 7.81 -2.49 16.69
CA TYR A 81 8.46 -3.51 17.49
C TYR A 81 7.78 -4.87 17.32
N THR A 82 6.46 -4.88 17.28
CA THR A 82 5.64 -6.10 17.12
C THR A 82 5.07 -6.22 15.71
N ARG A 83 4.72 -7.45 15.32
CA ARG A 83 4.02 -7.69 14.04
C ARG A 83 2.67 -7.01 13.97
N LEU A 84 1.95 -6.94 15.10
CA LEU A 84 0.67 -6.24 15.17
C LEU A 84 0.83 -4.75 14.84
N GLU A 85 1.84 -4.08 15.41
CA GLU A 85 2.12 -2.67 15.12
C GLU A 85 2.44 -2.45 13.64
N LEU A 86 3.22 -3.33 13.03
CA LEU A 86 3.57 -3.27 11.62
C LEU A 86 2.33 -3.42 10.72
N ARG A 87 1.44 -4.37 11.03
CA ARG A 87 0.18 -4.56 10.29
C ARG A 87 -0.80 -3.41 10.49
N VAL A 88 -0.87 -2.86 11.70
CA VAL A 88 -1.71 -1.69 11.98
C VAL A 88 -1.22 -0.49 11.17
N LEU A 89 0.09 -0.26 11.09
CA LEU A 89 0.66 0.78 10.24
C LEU A 89 0.32 0.52 8.75
N ALA A 90 0.57 -0.68 8.26
CA ALA A 90 0.27 -1.08 6.88
C ALA A 90 -1.22 -0.89 6.53
N ALA A 91 -2.13 -1.29 7.42
CA ALA A 91 -3.56 -1.15 7.23
C ALA A 91 -4.02 0.32 7.25
N ARG A 92 -3.42 1.18 8.09
CA ARG A 92 -3.71 2.63 8.09
C ARG A 92 -3.29 3.29 6.80
N VAL A 93 -2.09 2.98 6.31
CA VAL A 93 -1.61 3.49 5.03
C VAL A 93 -2.50 3.01 3.89
N LEU A 94 -2.86 1.72 3.87
CA LEU A 94 -3.77 1.17 2.87
C LEU A 94 -5.14 1.86 2.91
N PHE A 95 -5.70 2.10 4.10
CA PHE A 95 -6.97 2.80 4.25
C PHE A 95 -6.91 4.22 3.66
N ILE A 96 -5.87 4.99 4.02
CA ILE A 96 -5.66 6.33 3.48
C ILE A 96 -5.54 6.27 1.95
N LEU A 97 -4.72 5.37 1.43
CA LEU A 97 -4.49 5.20 0.00
C LEU A 97 -5.79 4.86 -0.75
N LEU A 98 -6.57 3.89 -0.28
CA LEU A 98 -7.81 3.49 -0.93
C LEU A 98 -8.85 4.62 -0.94
N VAL A 99 -9.02 5.32 0.18
CA VAL A 99 -9.97 6.44 0.27
C VAL A 99 -9.52 7.59 -0.64
N ALA A 100 -8.24 7.95 -0.62
CA ALA A 100 -7.70 9.00 -1.48
C ALA A 100 -7.83 8.65 -2.97
N VAL A 101 -7.46 7.43 -3.38
CA VAL A 101 -7.60 6.97 -4.77
C VAL A 101 -9.06 7.03 -5.26
N VAL A 102 -10.01 6.61 -4.43
CA VAL A 102 -11.44 6.73 -4.76
C VAL A 102 -11.83 8.19 -4.94
N LEU A 103 -11.43 9.07 -4.01
CA LEU A 103 -11.76 10.49 -4.09
C LEU A 103 -11.12 11.18 -5.30
N PHE A 104 -9.84 10.92 -5.59
CA PHE A 104 -9.14 11.46 -6.76
C PHE A 104 -9.73 10.96 -8.08
N THR A 105 -10.24 9.74 -8.11
CA THR A 105 -10.90 9.21 -9.32
C THR A 105 -12.28 9.83 -9.54
N LEU A 106 -13.03 10.11 -8.46
CA LEU A 106 -14.37 10.71 -8.53
C LEU A 106 -14.33 12.24 -8.70
N PHE A 107 -13.33 12.89 -8.11
CA PHE A 107 -13.15 14.34 -8.07
C PHE A 107 -11.68 14.70 -8.36
N PRO A 108 -11.22 14.54 -9.62
CA PRO A 108 -9.82 14.76 -10.00
C PRO A 108 -9.44 16.24 -10.05
N TYR A 109 -9.35 16.94 -8.91
CA TYR A 109 -9.00 18.36 -8.89
C TYR A 109 -7.56 18.62 -9.33
N GLN A 110 -7.33 19.73 -10.04
CA GLN A 110 -6.00 20.12 -10.55
C GLN A 110 -5.41 21.35 -9.86
N PHE A 111 -4.08 21.48 -9.88
CA PHE A 111 -3.38 22.65 -9.33
C PHE A 111 -3.79 23.95 -10.03
N ALA A 112 -3.99 25.02 -9.26
CA ALA A 112 -4.28 26.34 -9.83
C ALA A 112 -3.04 27.14 -10.25
N TYR A 113 -1.86 26.82 -9.70
CA TYR A 113 -0.65 27.60 -9.89
C TYR A 113 0.34 26.86 -10.79
N GLU A 114 0.91 27.59 -11.75
CA GLU A 114 2.11 27.15 -12.45
C GLU A 114 3.32 27.36 -11.54
N LYS A 115 4.23 26.38 -11.54
CA LYS A 115 5.46 26.48 -10.75
C LYS A 115 6.45 27.39 -11.49
N PRO A 116 7.13 28.31 -10.80
CA PRO A 116 8.21 29.07 -11.42
C PRO A 116 9.32 28.14 -11.91
N ASP A 117 9.96 28.48 -13.04
CA ASP A 117 11.16 27.79 -13.48
C ASP A 117 12.32 28.05 -12.50
N THR A 118 12.97 26.98 -12.05
CA THR A 118 14.10 27.07 -11.11
C THR A 118 15.28 26.22 -11.56
N GLU A 119 16.46 26.84 -11.67
CA GLU A 119 17.71 26.10 -11.90
C GLU A 119 18.22 25.40 -10.62
N VAL A 120 17.91 25.97 -9.45
CA VAL A 120 18.27 25.43 -8.13
C VAL A 120 17.34 24.27 -7.77
N PHE A 121 17.90 23.15 -7.29
CA PHE A 121 17.18 21.90 -7.02
C PHE A 121 16.47 21.28 -8.24
N SER A 122 16.89 21.61 -9.47
CA SER A 122 16.29 21.10 -10.72
C SER A 122 16.07 19.59 -10.70
N PHE A 123 17.04 18.80 -10.24
CA PHE A 123 16.91 17.35 -10.09
C PHE A 123 15.68 16.92 -9.25
N LEU A 124 15.40 17.60 -8.13
CA LEU A 124 14.26 17.26 -7.27
C LEU A 124 12.94 17.66 -7.93
N PHE A 125 12.90 18.81 -8.59
CA PHE A 125 11.72 19.26 -9.34
C PHE A 125 11.43 18.37 -10.56
N THR A 126 12.45 17.89 -11.28
CA THR A 126 12.26 16.93 -12.37
C THR A 126 11.70 15.59 -11.88
N ILE A 127 12.13 15.10 -10.70
CA ILE A 127 11.49 13.91 -10.12
C ILE A 127 10.04 14.21 -9.74
N LEU A 128 9.79 15.39 -9.19
CA LEU A 128 8.45 15.83 -8.77
C LEU A 128 7.46 15.93 -9.95
N GLU A 129 7.92 16.18 -11.17
CA GLU A 129 7.07 16.19 -12.37
C GLU A 129 6.41 14.83 -12.67
N ALA A 130 6.97 13.72 -12.16
CA ALA A 130 6.30 12.41 -12.23
C ALA A 130 4.99 12.40 -11.42
N ASP A 131 4.87 13.30 -10.44
CA ASP A 131 3.66 13.55 -9.69
C ASP A 131 2.78 14.57 -10.42
N MET A 132 1.96 14.07 -11.35
CA MET A 132 1.05 14.92 -12.14
C MET A 132 0.10 15.72 -11.24
N PRO A 133 -0.38 16.89 -11.71
CA PRO A 133 -0.97 17.92 -10.85
C PRO A 133 -2.43 17.67 -10.46
N TYR A 134 -2.82 16.43 -10.17
CA TYR A 134 -4.22 15.99 -10.01
C TYR A 134 -4.57 15.38 -8.64
N ASN A 135 -3.69 15.53 -7.64
CA ASN A 135 -3.75 14.81 -6.37
C ASN A 135 -4.29 15.64 -5.19
N GLN A 136 -5.31 16.48 -5.45
CA GLN A 136 -5.85 17.40 -4.45
C GLN A 136 -7.07 16.84 -3.71
N ALA A 137 -7.24 17.29 -2.46
CA ALA A 137 -8.35 17.02 -1.55
C ALA A 137 -8.79 15.53 -1.47
N PRO A 138 -8.12 14.67 -0.66
CA PRO A 138 -7.28 15.01 0.50
C PRO A 138 -5.77 14.88 0.27
N SER A 139 -4.96 15.68 0.97
CA SER A 139 -3.50 15.54 0.92
C SER A 139 -3.02 14.21 1.53
N LEU A 140 -2.39 13.38 0.70
CA LEU A 140 -1.72 12.14 1.11
C LEU A 140 -0.50 12.43 2.00
N HIS A 141 0.28 13.45 1.69
CA HIS A 141 1.44 13.88 2.50
C HIS A 141 1.05 14.13 3.95
N ILE A 142 -0.08 14.82 4.16
CA ILE A 142 -0.55 15.20 5.49
C ILE A 142 -1.18 14.01 6.22
N SER A 143 -1.99 13.23 5.50
CA SER A 143 -2.57 12.00 6.03
C SER A 143 -1.48 11.04 6.53
N PHE A 144 -0.42 10.85 5.73
CA PHE A 144 0.72 10.03 6.08
C PHE A 144 1.54 10.67 7.20
N ALA A 145 1.89 11.95 7.14
CA ALA A 145 2.60 12.66 8.21
C ALA A 145 2.01 12.37 9.60
N ILE A 146 0.68 12.43 9.73
CA ILE A 146 -0.05 12.12 10.98
C ILE A 146 0.12 10.66 11.39
N VAL A 147 -0.13 9.71 10.49
CA VAL A 147 -0.07 8.27 10.80
C VAL A 147 1.36 7.80 11.09
N LEU A 148 2.33 8.26 10.30
CA LEU A 148 3.74 7.93 10.47
C LEU A 148 4.27 8.49 11.79
N TRP A 149 4.01 9.76 12.09
CA TRP A 149 4.34 10.36 13.39
C TRP A 149 3.75 9.56 14.55
N TYR A 150 2.44 9.28 14.49
CA TYR A 150 1.76 8.53 15.55
C TYR A 150 2.40 7.17 15.79
N SER A 151 2.82 6.48 14.71
CA SER A 151 3.48 5.18 14.79
C SER A 151 4.89 5.25 15.37
N MET A 152 5.68 6.23 14.93
CA MET A 152 7.12 6.33 15.24
C MET A 152 7.41 6.99 16.60
N ARG A 153 6.62 7.98 17.03
CA ARG A 153 6.95 8.88 18.15
C ARG A 153 7.26 8.20 19.48
N LYS A 154 6.74 6.98 19.70
CA LYS A 154 6.95 6.20 20.93
C LYS A 154 8.33 5.53 20.98
N TYR A 155 9.00 5.38 19.83
CA TYR A 155 10.36 4.83 19.75
C TYR A 155 11.43 5.92 19.80
N LEU A 156 11.05 7.19 19.63
CA LEU A 156 11.92 8.34 19.79
C LEU A 156 12.03 8.71 21.28
N THR A 157 12.90 8.00 22.00
CA THR A 157 13.11 8.20 23.45
C THR A 157 13.92 9.45 23.78
N VAL A 158 14.83 9.83 22.87
CA VAL A 158 15.66 11.03 23.01
C VAL A 158 14.82 12.28 22.69
N TRP A 159 14.61 13.14 23.69
CA TRP A 159 13.65 14.25 23.60
C TRP A 159 13.96 15.25 22.49
N TRP A 160 15.23 15.63 22.30
CA TRP A 160 15.62 16.59 21.27
C TRP A 160 15.43 15.99 19.86
N LEU A 161 15.72 14.70 19.69
CA LEU A 161 15.50 13.99 18.42
C LEU A 161 14.00 13.90 18.11
N LYS A 162 13.18 13.66 19.13
CA LYS A 162 11.72 13.64 19.00
C LYS A 162 11.19 15.01 18.55
N ILE A 163 11.70 16.10 19.12
CA ILE A 163 11.33 17.47 18.69
C ILE A 163 11.81 17.72 17.26
N LEU A 164 13.05 17.36 16.92
CA LEU A 164 13.59 17.52 15.58
C LEU A 164 12.73 16.81 14.53
N VAL A 165 12.36 15.55 14.77
CA VAL A 165 11.48 14.80 13.87
C VAL A 165 10.08 15.43 13.81
N ALA A 166 9.54 15.91 14.93
CA ALA A 166 8.24 16.59 14.93
C ALA A 166 8.27 17.88 14.08
N ILE A 167 9.31 18.69 14.23
CA ILE A 167 9.53 19.90 13.41
C ILE A 167 9.66 19.52 11.94
N TRP A 168 10.41 18.46 11.63
CA TRP A 168 10.59 18.01 10.25
C TRP A 168 9.27 17.54 9.61
N ILE A 169 8.41 16.86 10.37
CA ILE A 169 7.07 16.49 9.91
C ILE A 169 6.20 17.72 9.66
N TRP A 170 6.31 18.76 10.50
CA TRP A 170 5.65 20.04 10.23
C TRP A 170 6.19 20.72 8.97
N LEU A 171 7.50 20.65 8.71
CA LEU A 171 8.09 21.18 7.48
C LEU A 171 7.59 20.43 6.24
N ILE A 172 7.37 19.10 6.32
CA ILE A 172 6.72 18.33 5.25
C ILE A 172 5.29 18.82 5.00
N VAL A 173 4.52 19.12 6.05
CA VAL A 173 3.15 19.65 5.90
C VAL A 173 3.18 21.02 5.26
N LEU A 174 4.02 21.93 5.75
CA LEU A 174 4.12 23.30 5.24
C LEU A 174 4.68 23.34 3.82
N SER A 175 5.62 22.46 3.48
CA SER A 175 6.22 22.43 2.15
C SER A 175 5.18 22.20 1.06
N THR A 176 4.13 21.43 1.34
CA THR A 176 3.05 21.20 0.38
C THR A 176 2.44 22.49 -0.18
N LEU A 177 2.31 23.53 0.65
CA LEU A 177 1.82 24.84 0.22
C LEU A 177 2.93 25.64 -0.48
N PHE A 178 4.13 25.70 0.10
CA PHE A 178 5.21 26.56 -0.41
C PHE A 178 5.83 26.08 -1.73
N VAL A 179 5.68 24.80 -2.08
CA VAL A 179 6.09 24.27 -3.40
C VAL A 179 4.92 24.14 -4.39
N PHE A 180 3.77 24.76 -4.08
CA PHE A 180 2.55 24.75 -4.89
C PHE A 180 2.12 23.32 -5.30
N GLN A 181 2.17 22.40 -4.34
CA GLN A 181 1.70 21.02 -4.52
C GLN A 181 0.29 20.80 -3.95
N HIS A 182 -0.13 21.62 -2.99
CA HIS A 182 -1.45 21.52 -2.40
C HIS A 182 -2.06 22.90 -2.15
N HIS A 183 -3.39 22.96 -2.17
CA HIS A 183 -4.16 24.09 -1.70
C HIS A 183 -4.51 23.94 -0.22
N PHE A 184 -4.91 25.03 0.42
CA PHE A 184 -5.22 25.02 1.85
C PHE A 184 -6.30 23.99 2.20
N LEU A 185 -7.30 23.75 1.34
CA LEU A 185 -8.37 22.76 1.57
C LEU A 185 -7.83 21.32 1.69
N ASP A 186 -6.69 21.03 1.06
CA ASP A 186 -6.07 19.71 1.08
C ASP A 186 -5.50 19.36 2.45
N LEU A 187 -5.14 20.39 3.25
CA LEU A 187 -4.59 20.25 4.59
C LEU A 187 -5.60 19.69 5.60
N PRO A 188 -6.76 20.33 5.86
CA PRO A 188 -7.74 19.82 6.81
C PRO A 188 -8.37 18.52 6.31
N THR A 189 -8.56 18.34 5.00
CA THR A 189 -9.10 17.08 4.44
C THR A 189 -8.11 15.93 4.58
N GLY A 190 -6.82 16.17 4.31
CA GLY A 190 -5.73 15.22 4.59
C GLY A 190 -5.60 14.92 6.09
N ALA A 191 -5.69 15.94 6.94
CA ALA A 191 -5.65 15.75 8.37
C ALA A 191 -6.81 14.88 8.87
N ALA A 192 -8.03 15.17 8.42
CA ALA A 192 -9.23 14.39 8.73
C ALA A 192 -9.06 12.93 8.30
N LEU A 193 -8.59 12.67 7.09
CA LEU A 193 -8.34 11.31 6.61
C LEU A 193 -7.30 10.57 7.46
N GLY A 194 -6.19 11.23 7.82
CA GLY A 194 -5.18 10.69 8.72
C GLY A 194 -5.75 10.33 10.11
N PHE A 195 -6.56 11.21 10.70
CA PHE A 195 -7.21 10.95 11.98
C PHE A 195 -8.27 9.84 11.89
N PHE A 196 -9.03 9.76 10.80
CA PHE A 196 -9.96 8.64 10.56
C PHE A 196 -9.21 7.31 10.49
N ALA A 197 -8.06 7.26 9.80
CA ALA A 197 -7.23 6.07 9.77
C ALA A 197 -6.79 5.63 11.18
N LEU A 198 -6.36 6.58 12.02
CA LEU A 198 -6.00 6.30 13.42
C LEU A 198 -7.19 5.82 14.27
N TYR A 199 -8.38 6.39 14.04
CA TYR A 199 -9.60 6.07 14.78
C TYR A 199 -10.15 4.67 14.43
N PHE A 200 -10.28 4.39 13.13
CA PHE A 200 -10.84 3.12 12.65
C PHE A 200 -9.87 1.95 12.85
N ILE A 201 -8.57 2.18 12.63
CA ILE A 201 -7.55 1.12 12.66
C ILE A 201 -6.62 1.38 13.85
N ASN A 202 -6.78 0.59 14.90
CA ASN A 202 -5.91 0.65 16.07
C ASN A 202 -5.65 -0.75 16.65
N THR A 203 -4.65 -0.85 17.53
CA THR A 203 -4.20 -2.12 18.11
C THR A 203 -5.21 -2.76 19.07
N LYS A 204 -6.13 -1.97 19.63
CA LYS A 204 -7.13 -2.40 20.61
C LYS A 204 -8.36 -3.05 19.97
N LYS A 205 -8.71 -2.64 18.74
CA LYS A 205 -9.84 -3.20 18.01
C LYS A 205 -9.47 -4.52 17.33
N ASP A 206 -10.34 -5.52 17.45
CA ASP A 206 -10.26 -6.75 16.67
C ASP A 206 -10.74 -6.47 15.23
N ALA A 207 -9.81 -6.06 14.38
CA ALA A 207 -10.06 -5.87 12.95
C ALA A 207 -9.53 -7.07 12.16
N LEU A 208 -10.34 -7.56 11.21
CA LEU A 208 -9.99 -8.67 10.31
C LEU A 208 -8.62 -8.46 9.64
N LEU A 209 -8.36 -7.26 9.14
CA LEU A 209 -7.12 -6.90 8.44
C LEU A 209 -5.88 -6.95 9.34
N THR A 210 -5.99 -6.69 10.64
CA THR A 210 -4.83 -6.60 11.52
C THR A 210 -4.53 -7.93 12.21
N ARG A 211 -5.56 -8.74 12.48
CA ARG A 211 -5.44 -9.93 13.34
C ARG A 211 -5.60 -11.29 12.66
N SER A 212 -5.95 -11.31 11.37
CA SER A 212 -5.98 -12.58 10.62
C SER A 212 -4.62 -13.27 10.62
N PHE A 213 -4.60 -14.59 10.72
CA PHE A 213 -3.34 -15.34 10.76
C PHE A 213 -2.57 -15.18 9.44
N THR A 214 -1.29 -14.88 9.56
CA THR A 214 -0.41 -14.58 8.42
C THR A 214 1.01 -14.96 8.79
N THR A 215 1.71 -15.60 7.87
CA THR A 215 3.13 -15.93 8.02
C THR A 215 3.98 -14.99 7.14
N PRO A 216 5.28 -14.82 7.44
CA PRO A 216 6.18 -14.06 6.56
C PRO A 216 6.23 -14.62 5.13
N ARG A 217 5.99 -15.93 4.97
CA ARG A 217 5.87 -16.56 3.67
C ARG A 217 4.60 -16.13 2.94
N SER A 218 3.49 -15.97 3.65
CA SER A 218 2.23 -15.44 3.10
C SER A 218 2.42 -14.05 2.54
N LEU A 219 3.03 -13.13 3.32
CA LEU A 219 3.30 -11.77 2.85
C LEU A 219 4.25 -11.75 1.64
N LYS A 220 5.27 -12.62 1.65
CA LYS A 220 6.18 -12.77 0.50
C LYS A 220 5.44 -13.23 -0.77
N MET A 221 4.49 -14.15 -0.65
CA MET A 221 3.63 -14.56 -1.77
C MET A 221 2.74 -13.40 -2.22
N GLY A 222 2.18 -12.64 -1.28
CA GLY A 222 1.44 -11.41 -1.59
C GLY A 222 2.27 -10.47 -2.45
N LEU A 223 3.53 -10.19 -2.08
CA LEU A 223 4.44 -9.36 -2.86
C LEU A 223 4.67 -9.89 -4.29
N TYR A 224 4.82 -11.20 -4.48
CA TYR A 224 4.95 -11.79 -5.82
C TYR A 224 3.71 -11.57 -6.67
N TYR A 225 2.52 -11.76 -6.09
CA TYR A 225 1.27 -11.48 -6.79
C TYR A 225 1.08 -9.99 -7.07
N LEU A 226 1.53 -9.10 -6.18
CA LEU A 226 1.50 -7.65 -6.38
C LEU A 226 2.34 -7.25 -7.60
N VAL A 227 3.58 -7.72 -7.67
CA VAL A 227 4.48 -7.43 -8.80
C VAL A 227 3.89 -7.99 -10.10
N ALA A 228 3.40 -9.23 -10.08
CA ALA A 228 2.74 -9.82 -11.24
C ALA A 228 1.51 -9.01 -11.69
N SER A 229 0.69 -8.53 -10.73
CA SER A 229 -0.46 -7.69 -11.03
C SER A 229 -0.06 -6.38 -11.71
N GLY A 230 1.03 -5.74 -11.26
CA GLY A 230 1.57 -4.54 -11.89
C GLY A 230 2.00 -4.75 -13.34
N VAL A 231 2.62 -5.90 -13.65
CA VAL A 231 2.96 -6.24 -15.05
C VAL A 231 1.70 -6.32 -15.92
N PHE A 232 0.65 -7.00 -15.45
CA PHE A 232 -0.61 -7.10 -16.21
C PHE A 232 -1.32 -5.76 -16.36
N LEU A 233 -1.27 -4.90 -15.34
CA LEU A 233 -1.81 -3.55 -15.42
C LEU A 233 -1.09 -2.73 -16.50
N ILE A 234 0.25 -2.71 -16.51
CA ILE A 234 1.02 -2.01 -17.53
C ILE A 234 0.70 -2.55 -18.92
N LEU A 235 0.67 -3.88 -19.10
CA LEU A 235 0.29 -4.49 -20.37
C LEU A 235 -1.14 -4.14 -20.78
N SER A 236 -2.08 -4.05 -19.84
CA SER A 236 -3.48 -3.72 -20.15
C SER A 236 -3.65 -2.34 -20.78
N VAL A 237 -2.81 -1.38 -20.42
CA VAL A 237 -2.82 -0.02 -20.98
C VAL A 237 -2.14 0.03 -22.36
N ASN A 238 -1.13 -0.81 -22.59
CA ASN A 238 -0.33 -0.80 -23.82
C ASN A 238 -0.88 -1.72 -24.94
N VAL A 239 -1.72 -2.71 -24.60
CA VAL A 239 -2.23 -3.71 -25.55
C VAL A 239 -3.75 -3.58 -25.69
N SER A 240 -4.19 -2.93 -26.78
CA SER A 240 -5.60 -2.59 -27.02
C SER A 240 -6.51 -3.81 -27.21
N HIS A 241 -6.10 -4.83 -27.96
CA HIS A 241 -6.96 -5.96 -28.34
C HIS A 241 -7.34 -6.90 -27.18
N PHE A 242 -6.52 -6.96 -26.13
CA PHE A 242 -6.74 -7.85 -24.97
C PHE A 242 -6.74 -7.08 -23.63
N SER A 243 -6.94 -5.76 -23.67
CA SER A 243 -6.88 -4.89 -22.49
C SER A 243 -7.81 -5.36 -21.38
N TRP A 244 -9.05 -5.73 -21.70
CA TRP A 244 -10.04 -6.23 -20.73
C TRP A 244 -9.58 -7.51 -20.02
N LEU A 245 -8.95 -8.44 -20.75
CA LEU A 245 -8.46 -9.71 -20.20
C LEU A 245 -7.25 -9.45 -19.30
N LEU A 246 -6.32 -8.61 -19.75
CA LEU A 246 -5.14 -8.21 -18.98
C LEU A 246 -5.54 -7.45 -17.71
N PHE A 247 -6.56 -6.59 -17.79
CA PHE A 247 -7.11 -5.88 -16.65
C PHE A 247 -7.80 -6.83 -15.66
N TRP A 248 -8.53 -7.83 -16.16
CA TRP A 248 -9.08 -8.89 -15.31
C TRP A 248 -7.98 -9.70 -14.60
N LEU A 249 -6.88 -10.03 -15.30
CA LEU A 249 -5.71 -10.67 -14.68
C LEU A 249 -5.08 -9.79 -13.61
N PHE A 250 -4.97 -8.47 -13.86
CA PHE A 250 -4.57 -7.51 -12.85
C PHE A 250 -5.49 -7.56 -11.61
N LEU A 251 -6.80 -7.41 -11.79
CA LEU A 251 -7.77 -7.42 -10.68
C LEU A 251 -7.73 -8.74 -9.89
N SER A 252 -7.63 -9.87 -10.58
CA SER A 252 -7.48 -11.19 -9.98
C SER A 252 -6.23 -11.24 -9.09
N LEU A 253 -5.05 -10.98 -9.66
CA LEU A 253 -3.79 -11.16 -8.95
C LEU A 253 -3.57 -10.10 -7.87
N PHE A 254 -4.05 -8.87 -8.09
CA PHE A 254 -4.06 -7.82 -7.08
C PHE A 254 -4.92 -8.22 -5.87
N SER A 255 -6.11 -8.78 -6.11
CA SER A 255 -6.98 -9.27 -5.03
C SER A 255 -6.32 -10.43 -4.28
N VAL A 256 -5.72 -11.39 -4.99
CA VAL A 256 -4.95 -12.49 -4.37
C VAL A 256 -3.79 -11.94 -3.53
N SER A 257 -3.07 -10.92 -4.02
CA SER A 257 -1.99 -10.25 -3.30
C SER A 257 -2.45 -9.72 -1.95
N VAL A 258 -3.56 -8.97 -1.93
CA VAL A 258 -4.16 -8.42 -0.69
C VAL A 258 -4.57 -9.56 0.25
N ILE A 259 -5.18 -10.62 -0.27
CA ILE A 259 -5.61 -11.77 0.53
C ILE A 259 -4.42 -12.43 1.22
N TYR A 260 -3.31 -12.66 0.50
CA TYR A 260 -2.10 -13.25 1.08
C TYR A 260 -1.41 -12.33 2.10
N ALA A 261 -1.36 -11.02 1.82
CA ALA A 261 -0.71 -10.06 2.70
C ALA A 261 -1.42 -9.92 4.05
N PHE A 262 -2.76 -9.90 4.04
CA PHE A 262 -3.59 -9.70 5.22
C PHE A 262 -4.24 -10.98 5.78
N GLY A 263 -4.02 -12.15 5.17
CA GLY A 263 -4.50 -13.44 5.67
C GLY A 263 -5.98 -13.68 5.47
N LEU A 264 -6.58 -13.03 4.47
CA LEU A 264 -8.02 -13.05 4.21
C LEU A 264 -8.43 -14.30 3.42
N ASN A 265 -7.84 -15.45 3.72
CA ASN A 265 -7.94 -16.66 2.88
C ASN A 265 -9.39 -17.13 2.68
N MET A 266 -10.29 -16.81 3.62
CA MET A 266 -11.73 -17.06 3.50
C MET A 266 -12.39 -16.36 2.29
N LEU A 267 -11.77 -15.31 1.74
CA LEU A 267 -12.25 -14.62 0.55
C LEU A 267 -11.93 -15.38 -0.75
N LEU A 268 -10.92 -16.25 -0.77
CA LEU A 268 -10.57 -17.05 -1.97
C LEU A 268 -11.58 -18.18 -2.19
N ALA A 269 -11.72 -19.03 -1.18
CA ALA A 269 -12.71 -20.10 -1.14
C ALA A 269 -13.29 -20.05 0.27
N GLY A 270 -14.61 -20.08 0.40
CA GLY A 270 -15.30 -19.87 1.68
C GLY A 270 -14.91 -20.87 2.77
N LYS A 271 -15.62 -20.87 3.91
CA LYS A 271 -15.26 -21.69 5.09
C LYS A 271 -15.09 -23.19 4.79
N GLU A 272 -15.77 -23.72 3.77
CA GLU A 272 -15.68 -25.13 3.35
C GLU A 272 -14.64 -25.39 2.24
N ALA A 273 -13.76 -24.43 1.95
CA ALA A 273 -12.85 -24.47 0.80
C ALA A 273 -13.55 -24.67 -0.56
N LYS A 274 -14.84 -24.35 -0.64
CA LYS A 274 -15.61 -24.32 -1.88
C LYS A 274 -15.73 -22.88 -2.38
N ALA A 275 -15.24 -22.64 -3.59
CA ALA A 275 -15.37 -21.35 -4.26
C ALA A 275 -16.76 -21.24 -4.90
N THR A 276 -17.42 -20.12 -4.66
CA THR A 276 -18.65 -19.70 -5.34
C THR A 276 -18.38 -19.31 -6.80
N TRP A 277 -19.43 -19.13 -7.60
CA TRP A 277 -19.28 -18.80 -9.02
C TRP A 277 -18.51 -17.48 -9.24
N TRP A 278 -18.73 -16.46 -8.41
CA TRP A 278 -18.02 -15.18 -8.54
C TRP A 278 -16.56 -15.29 -8.10
N GLN A 279 -16.25 -16.13 -7.12
CA GLN A 279 -14.87 -16.44 -6.73
C GLN A 279 -14.14 -17.15 -7.86
N TRP A 280 -14.82 -18.08 -8.54
CA TRP A 280 -14.29 -18.69 -9.75
C TRP A 280 -14.06 -17.66 -10.85
N LEU A 281 -15.01 -16.75 -11.08
CA LEU A 281 -14.86 -15.69 -12.09
C LEU A 281 -13.67 -14.77 -11.78
N LEU A 282 -13.51 -14.33 -10.53
CA LEU A 282 -12.46 -13.39 -10.16
C LEU A 282 -11.09 -14.08 -9.99
N PHE A 283 -11.05 -15.28 -9.42
CA PHE A 283 -9.81 -15.97 -9.05
C PHE A 283 -9.45 -17.16 -9.95
N ALA A 284 -10.13 -17.33 -11.10
CA ALA A 284 -9.81 -18.39 -12.07
C ALA A 284 -8.32 -18.52 -12.38
N PRO A 285 -7.58 -17.42 -12.67
CA PRO A 285 -6.15 -17.50 -13.00
C PRO A 285 -5.34 -18.13 -11.86
N TYR A 286 -5.67 -17.76 -10.62
CA TYR A 286 -5.04 -18.31 -9.43
C TYR A 286 -5.40 -19.78 -9.22
N PHE A 287 -6.66 -20.18 -9.38
CA PHE A 287 -7.08 -21.57 -9.23
C PHE A 287 -6.49 -22.48 -10.30
N ILE A 288 -6.49 -22.04 -11.56
CA ILE A 288 -5.85 -22.75 -12.68
C ILE A 288 -4.34 -22.88 -12.40
N GLY A 289 -3.68 -21.81 -11.99
CA GLY A 289 -2.26 -21.84 -11.63
C GLY A 289 -1.94 -22.83 -10.51
N ASN A 290 -2.76 -22.86 -9.45
CA ASN A 290 -2.61 -23.83 -8.36
C ASN A 290 -2.85 -25.27 -8.82
N TYR A 291 -3.85 -25.49 -9.67
CA TYR A 291 -4.14 -26.80 -10.24
C TYR A 291 -2.95 -27.30 -11.08
N LEU A 292 -2.41 -26.46 -11.97
CA LEU A 292 -1.23 -26.80 -12.78
C LEU A 292 0.01 -27.07 -11.91
N SER A 293 0.22 -26.25 -10.88
CA SER A 293 1.28 -26.45 -9.90
C SER A 293 1.12 -27.81 -9.19
N TRP A 294 -0.08 -28.13 -8.71
CA TRP A 294 -0.36 -29.43 -8.10
C TRP A 294 -0.12 -30.59 -9.07
N GLN A 295 -0.57 -30.50 -10.32
CA GLN A 295 -0.34 -31.52 -11.35
C GLN A 295 1.14 -31.77 -11.63
N TYR A 296 1.96 -30.73 -11.55
CA TYR A 296 3.41 -30.84 -11.71
C TYR A 296 4.08 -31.47 -10.49
N TYR A 297 3.78 -30.97 -9.28
CA TYR A 297 4.44 -31.41 -8.05
C TYR A 297 3.94 -32.76 -7.55
N LYS A 298 2.69 -33.16 -7.84
CA LYS A 298 2.16 -34.46 -7.38
C LYS A 298 2.98 -35.64 -7.88
N ARG A 299 3.63 -35.51 -9.05
CA ARG A 299 4.50 -36.54 -9.62
C ARG A 299 5.83 -36.68 -8.87
N LYS A 300 6.20 -35.67 -8.08
CA LYS A 300 7.48 -35.59 -7.37
C LYS A 300 7.36 -35.75 -5.86
N LEU A 301 6.14 -35.73 -5.32
CA LEU A 301 5.88 -35.77 -3.89
C LEU A 301 5.24 -37.11 -3.48
N PRO A 302 5.68 -37.71 -2.36
CA PRO A 302 5.08 -38.93 -1.85
C PRO A 302 3.63 -38.68 -1.42
N LEU A 303 2.79 -39.71 -1.59
CA LEU A 303 1.39 -39.69 -1.14
C LEU A 303 1.29 -39.58 0.38
N MET A 304 2.20 -40.25 1.09
CA MET A 304 2.25 -40.26 2.54
C MET A 304 3.70 -40.46 2.98
N GLN A 305 4.22 -39.56 3.80
CA GLN A 305 5.56 -39.64 4.40
C GLN A 305 5.42 -39.49 5.92
N ALA A 306 5.95 -40.45 6.67
CA ALA A 306 5.96 -40.39 8.12
C ALA A 306 6.86 -39.25 8.60
N LEU A 307 6.35 -38.40 9.51
CA LEU A 307 7.13 -37.34 10.15
C LEU A 307 7.58 -37.79 11.55
N LYS A 308 6.62 -37.95 12.47
CA LYS A 308 6.78 -38.46 13.85
C LYS A 308 5.42 -38.64 14.53
N ASP A 309 5.34 -39.41 15.61
CA ASP A 309 4.15 -39.52 16.48
C ASP A 309 2.84 -39.83 15.73
N ASN A 310 2.87 -40.79 14.80
CA ASN A 310 1.75 -41.16 13.92
C ASN A 310 1.23 -40.01 13.03
N VAL A 311 2.00 -38.93 12.85
CA VAL A 311 1.71 -37.86 11.91
C VAL A 311 2.37 -38.16 10.57
N TYR A 312 1.53 -38.22 9.53
CA TYR A 312 1.96 -38.37 8.15
C TYR A 312 1.67 -37.08 7.38
N ILE A 313 2.61 -36.68 6.53
CA ILE A 313 2.45 -35.55 5.61
C ILE A 313 2.64 -36.06 4.20
N GLY A 314 1.78 -35.63 3.29
CA GLY A 314 1.89 -35.99 1.89
C GLY A 314 1.11 -35.04 1.01
N ARG A 315 1.17 -35.28 -0.29
CA ARG A 315 0.39 -34.51 -1.26
C ARG A 315 -1.10 -34.84 -1.17
N TYR A 316 -1.93 -33.93 -1.67
CA TYR A 316 -3.35 -34.19 -1.83
C TYR A 316 -3.58 -35.35 -2.84
N PRO A 317 -4.31 -36.42 -2.46
CA PRO A 317 -4.60 -37.56 -3.33
C PRO A 317 -5.50 -37.19 -4.50
N SER A 318 -5.34 -37.90 -5.61
CA SER A 318 -6.37 -37.91 -6.67
C SER A 318 -7.51 -38.87 -6.29
N THR A 319 -8.66 -38.72 -6.94
CA THR A 319 -9.83 -39.60 -6.71
C THR A 319 -9.55 -41.10 -6.92
N LYS A 320 -8.53 -41.45 -7.70
CA LYS A 320 -8.11 -42.85 -7.90
C LYS A 320 -7.17 -43.38 -6.81
N GLU A 321 -6.64 -42.51 -5.96
CA GLU A 321 -5.70 -42.81 -4.87
C GLU A 321 -6.36 -42.71 -3.49
N TYR A 322 -7.66 -42.39 -3.46
CA TYR A 322 -8.50 -42.34 -2.27
C TYR A 322 -8.94 -43.73 -1.80
#